data_AF-A0A3D5X3R5-F1
#
_entry.id   AF-A0A3D5X3R5-F1
#
_cell.length_a   1.000
_cell.length_b   1.000
_cell.length_c   1.000
_cell.angle_alpha   90.00
_cell.angle_beta   90.00
_cell.angle_gamma   90.00
#
_symmetry.space_group_name_H-M   'P 1'
#
loop_
_entity.id
_entity.type
_entity.pdbx_description
1 polymer ?
#
loop_
_entity_poly.entity_id
_entity_poly.type
_entity_poly.pdbx_seq_one_letter_code
_entity_poly.pdbx_strand_id
1 'polypeptide(L)'
;MRYTESSIIKGLLNLPIIPLGLLLLFAAPVKANSFTTGNIAVYSDILTLAPDTTTLQYPIPSDEDLQESSPLFMSSPQNITTEVEYDPKTKLYTIYYKMGNINIRTPRVMSENEYRQFQFEQSMRSYWQQKQKGETSSRGSGILPRLQVGGETFDRIFGSNVIEIIPQGSAELVFGITSSNTKNYQIAEDLRKNTTFDFQSKIQMNVNGTVGEKLRMEVSYNTEATFDFENNVKLEYTGFEDEIIQKIEAGNVSMPLPGSLITGSHSLFGLKTQLRFGRLTVTSIFSKQNSQSQVMEVSGGAQSKEFDIQADEYEANKHFFLSHYFRDTYNQSLQNLPIVNSGVNITRIEVWMTNKRNNFEETRDMIAFHDLGENQQNIYSTSNFSQQIGGFNQSPGNQVNDLYNKMTNVYSGIRNISNATQILSVLANFSGGVDYAKLGNARKLSQSEYTLNAQLGYISINTSLNGDEILAV
;
A
#
# COMPACT_ATOMS: atom_id res chain seq x y z
N MET A 1 8.35 -44.10 -23.47
CA MET A 1 9.73 -44.19 -24.00
C MET A 1 10.66 -43.49 -23.03
N ARG A 2 11.63 -44.24 -22.48
CA ARG A 2 12.70 -43.74 -21.61
C ARG A 2 13.91 -43.38 -22.49
N TYR A 3 14.53 -42.23 -22.23
CA TYR A 3 15.93 -41.90 -22.56
C TYR A 3 16.40 -40.93 -21.46
N THR A 4 17.02 -41.44 -20.38
CA THR A 4 18.47 -41.43 -20.10
C THR A 4 19.06 -40.03 -19.95
N GLU A 5 19.01 -39.51 -18.71
CA GLU A 5 19.73 -38.31 -18.30
C GLU A 5 21.24 -38.62 -18.15
N SER A 6 22.03 -37.88 -18.92
CA SER A 6 23.48 -37.91 -18.92
C SER A 6 24.05 -36.96 -17.86
N SER A 7 24.94 -37.53 -17.06
CA SER A 7 25.63 -37.07 -15.85
C SER A 7 26.60 -35.88 -15.99
N ILE A 8 26.21 -34.75 -16.59
CA ILE A 8 27.14 -33.60 -16.78
C ILE A 8 26.71 -32.30 -16.04
N ILE A 9 25.51 -32.23 -15.46
CA ILE A 9 25.01 -31.00 -14.79
C ILE A 9 25.21 -31.01 -13.25
N LYS A 10 25.83 -32.06 -12.68
CA LYS A 10 26.04 -32.17 -11.21
C LYS A 10 27.31 -31.48 -10.66
N GLY A 11 28.03 -30.71 -11.48
CA GLY A 11 29.36 -30.18 -11.11
C GLY A 11 29.45 -28.72 -10.66
N LEU A 12 28.38 -27.92 -10.73
CA LEU A 12 28.46 -26.46 -10.55
C LEU A 12 27.54 -25.87 -9.47
N LEU A 13 26.88 -26.72 -8.67
CA LEU A 13 25.95 -26.31 -7.59
C LEU A 13 26.40 -26.70 -6.18
N ASN A 14 27.65 -27.14 -6.00
CA ASN A 14 28.23 -27.52 -4.70
C ASN A 14 29.29 -26.52 -4.19
N LEU A 15 28.89 -25.26 -4.01
CA LEU A 15 29.55 -24.38 -3.05
C LEU A 15 28.66 -24.30 -1.81
N PRO A 16 29.18 -24.61 -0.60
CA PRO A 16 28.38 -24.64 0.61
C PRO A 16 27.94 -23.22 0.95
N ILE A 17 26.68 -22.91 0.64
CA ILE A 17 25.95 -21.80 1.24
C ILE A 17 25.79 -22.18 2.70
N ILE A 18 26.54 -21.53 3.59
CA ILE A 18 26.40 -21.63 5.04
C ILE A 18 24.98 -21.20 5.38
N PRO A 19 24.08 -22.09 5.85
CA PRO A 19 22.77 -21.68 6.29
C PRO A 19 22.93 -21.07 7.68
N LEU A 20 22.52 -19.81 7.80
CA LEU A 20 22.39 -19.10 9.07
C LEU A 20 21.37 -19.86 9.94
N GLY A 21 21.87 -20.66 10.88
CA GLY A 21 21.05 -21.41 11.81
C GLY A 21 20.43 -20.50 12.86
N LEU A 22 19.14 -20.20 12.69
CA LEU A 22 18.29 -19.71 13.79
C LEU A 22 16.86 -20.21 13.61
N LEU A 23 16.66 -21.53 13.69
CA LEU A 23 15.33 -22.10 13.93
C LEU A 23 15.49 -23.53 14.43
N LEU A 24 15.52 -23.73 15.76
CA LEU A 24 15.23 -25.00 16.44
C LEU A 24 15.37 -24.81 17.95
N LEU A 25 14.25 -24.54 18.64
CA LEU A 25 14.04 -24.90 20.04
C LEU A 25 12.62 -24.52 20.42
N PHE A 26 11.67 -25.45 20.31
CA PHE A 26 10.53 -25.62 21.23
C PHE A 26 9.74 -26.86 20.82
N ALA A 27 10.09 -28.01 21.42
CA ALA A 27 9.15 -29.10 21.72
C ALA A 27 9.89 -30.20 22.50
N ALA A 28 9.61 -30.31 23.80
CA ALA A 28 9.82 -31.56 24.54
C ALA A 28 8.59 -31.81 25.44
N PRO A 29 7.95 -32.99 25.36
CA PRO A 29 6.79 -33.34 26.17
C PRO A 29 7.20 -33.81 27.57
N VAL A 30 6.43 -33.39 28.58
CA VAL A 30 6.57 -33.85 29.97
C VAL A 30 6.03 -35.28 30.09
N LYS A 31 6.85 -36.20 30.61
CA LYS A 31 6.40 -37.47 31.18
C LYS A 31 6.46 -37.39 32.70
N ALA A 32 5.31 -37.55 33.33
CA ALA A 32 5.17 -37.71 34.77
C ALA A 32 5.67 -39.10 35.21
N ASN A 33 6.33 -39.17 36.36
CA ASN A 33 6.42 -40.35 37.22
C ASN A 33 6.55 -39.92 38.69
N SER A 34 6.08 -40.80 39.55
CA SER A 34 5.45 -40.58 40.85
C SER A 34 6.30 -40.99 42.07
N PHE A 35 5.76 -40.67 43.27
CA PHE A 35 6.11 -41.14 44.64
C PHE A 35 7.24 -40.37 45.35
N THR A 36 7.22 -40.04 46.65
CA THR A 36 6.45 -40.52 47.82
C THR A 36 6.57 -39.50 48.98
N THR A 37 5.56 -39.45 49.84
CA THR A 37 5.47 -38.61 51.05
C THR A 37 6.43 -39.07 52.16
N GLY A 38 7.14 -38.13 52.79
CA GLY A 38 7.89 -38.33 54.03
C GLY A 38 7.86 -37.04 54.86
N ASN A 39 7.45 -37.16 56.13
CA ASN A 39 7.03 -36.09 57.04
C ASN A 39 8.05 -34.94 57.24
N ILE A 40 7.54 -33.71 57.21
CA ILE A 40 8.24 -32.48 57.60
C ILE A 40 8.09 -32.29 59.11
N ALA A 41 9.21 -32.32 59.84
CA ALA A 41 9.29 -31.74 61.18
C ALA A 41 9.55 -30.23 61.03
N VAL A 42 8.64 -29.43 61.59
CA VAL A 42 8.70 -27.97 61.62
C VAL A 42 9.75 -27.54 62.64
N TYR A 43 10.71 -26.73 62.21
CA TYR A 43 11.47 -25.85 63.10
C TYR A 43 11.32 -24.42 62.59
N SER A 44 10.43 -23.68 63.26
CA SER A 44 10.29 -22.24 63.19
C SER A 44 11.31 -21.62 64.13
N ASP A 45 12.33 -20.94 63.59
CA ASP A 45 13.04 -19.88 64.30
C ASP A 45 13.52 -18.86 63.27
N ILE A 46 12.75 -17.77 63.15
CA ILE A 46 13.11 -16.59 62.37
C ILE A 46 13.87 -15.66 63.31
N LEU A 47 15.17 -15.55 63.13
CA LEU A 47 15.98 -14.49 63.73
C LEU A 47 15.65 -13.17 63.02
N THR A 48 14.75 -12.38 63.60
CA THR A 48 14.54 -10.98 63.21
C THR A 48 15.73 -10.14 63.69
N LEU A 49 16.71 -9.91 62.82
CA LEU A 49 17.74 -8.91 63.04
C LEU A 49 17.13 -7.52 62.82
N ALA A 50 17.33 -6.61 63.78
CA ALA A 50 16.91 -5.22 63.67
C ALA A 50 17.65 -4.52 62.49
N PRO A 51 16.99 -3.64 61.73
CA PRO A 51 17.62 -2.96 60.60
C PRO A 51 18.71 -2.00 61.06
N ASP A 52 19.89 -2.11 60.46
CA ASP A 52 21.05 -1.25 60.66
C ASP A 52 20.72 0.19 60.22
N THR A 53 21.01 1.18 61.05
CA THR A 53 20.60 2.60 60.89
C THR A 53 21.53 3.42 60.01
N THR A 54 22.48 2.79 59.31
CA THR A 54 23.38 3.47 58.38
C THR A 54 22.82 3.45 56.95
N THR A 55 22.37 4.61 56.46
CA THR A 55 21.95 4.78 55.05
C THR A 55 23.15 5.20 54.20
N LEU A 56 23.55 4.35 53.25
CA LEU A 56 24.65 4.64 52.32
C LEU A 56 24.22 5.73 51.33
N GLN A 57 25.08 6.73 51.12
CA GLN A 57 24.85 7.84 50.17
C GLN A 57 24.75 7.34 48.71
N TYR A 58 25.35 6.17 48.42
CA TYR A 58 25.10 5.37 47.23
C TYR A 58 24.75 3.95 47.69
N PRO A 59 23.48 3.52 47.56
CA PRO A 59 23.12 2.16 47.93
C PRO A 59 23.85 1.19 47.00
N ILE A 60 24.56 0.22 47.58
CA ILE A 60 25.02 -0.95 46.83
C ILE A 60 23.73 -1.65 46.38
N PRO A 61 23.50 -1.84 45.07
CA PRO A 61 22.33 -2.57 44.60
C PRO A 61 22.30 -3.92 45.29
N SER A 62 21.17 -4.30 45.87
CA SER A 62 20.97 -5.66 46.35
C SER A 62 21.17 -6.61 45.18
N ASP A 63 22.24 -7.41 45.22
CA ASP A 63 22.67 -8.42 44.24
C ASP A 63 21.60 -9.49 44.01
N GLU A 64 20.53 -9.12 43.32
CA GLU A 64 19.37 -9.98 43.23
C GLU A 64 18.96 -10.08 41.75
N ASP A 65 19.84 -10.78 41.01
CA ASP A 65 19.74 -11.33 39.64
C ASP A 65 20.70 -10.77 38.57
N LEU A 66 21.69 -9.98 38.99
CA LEU A 66 22.72 -9.49 38.07
C LEU A 66 23.76 -10.57 37.79
N GLN A 67 23.66 -11.23 36.63
CA GLN A 67 24.80 -11.88 36.02
C GLN A 67 25.64 -10.79 35.31
N GLU A 68 26.39 -10.01 36.09
CA GLU A 68 27.25 -8.97 35.54
C GLU A 68 28.47 -9.60 34.87
N SER A 69 28.48 -9.60 33.53
CA SER A 69 29.66 -9.94 32.74
C SER A 69 30.54 -8.69 32.56
N SER A 70 30.95 -8.04 33.65
CA SER A 70 31.99 -7.01 33.62
C SER A 70 33.36 -7.66 33.76
N PRO A 71 34.41 -7.20 33.06
CA PRO A 71 35.79 -7.63 33.33
C PRO A 71 36.25 -7.34 34.77
N LEU A 72 35.54 -6.45 35.47
CA LEU A 72 35.77 -6.08 36.87
C LEU A 72 35.15 -7.08 37.86
N PHE A 73 34.21 -7.90 37.41
CA PHE A 73 33.54 -8.92 38.23
C PHE A 73 33.93 -10.32 37.75
N MET A 74 34.09 -11.25 38.69
CA MET A 74 34.34 -12.65 38.35
C MET A 74 33.11 -13.27 37.70
N SER A 75 33.31 -14.06 36.65
CA SER A 75 32.23 -14.87 36.06
C SER A 75 31.60 -15.78 37.11
N SER A 76 30.28 -15.92 37.09
CA SER A 76 29.58 -16.85 37.98
C SER A 76 30.12 -18.29 37.80
N PRO A 77 30.33 -19.04 38.90
CA PRO A 77 30.73 -20.44 38.85
C PRO A 77 29.77 -21.29 37.99
N GLN A 78 30.31 -22.19 37.16
CA GLN A 78 29.52 -23.06 36.26
C GLN A 78 28.61 -24.06 36.99
N ASN A 79 28.78 -24.22 38.31
CA ASN A 79 28.01 -25.15 39.14
C ASN A 79 26.74 -24.54 39.75
N ILE A 80 26.39 -23.30 39.40
CA ILE A 80 25.13 -22.65 39.80
C ILE A 80 24.07 -22.93 38.72
N THR A 81 22.94 -23.47 39.14
CA THR A 81 21.79 -23.79 38.27
C THR A 81 20.54 -23.09 38.78
N THR A 82 19.68 -22.66 37.84
CA THR A 82 18.37 -22.10 38.15
C THR A 82 17.30 -23.14 37.82
N GLU A 83 16.50 -23.52 38.80
CA GLU A 83 15.40 -24.46 38.67
C GLU A 83 14.08 -23.74 38.94
N VAL A 84 13.05 -24.01 38.15
CA VAL A 84 11.74 -23.37 38.30
C VAL A 84 10.70 -24.45 38.54
N GLU A 85 10.00 -24.36 39.66
CA GLU A 85 8.92 -25.26 40.03
C GLU A 85 7.57 -24.53 39.93
N TYR A 86 6.58 -25.17 39.32
CA TYR A 86 5.24 -24.64 39.18
C TYR A 86 4.26 -25.42 40.07
N ASP A 87 3.56 -24.73 40.96
CA ASP A 87 2.50 -25.31 41.76
C ASP A 87 1.12 -25.11 41.08
N PRO A 88 0.48 -26.18 40.57
CA PRO A 88 -0.80 -26.07 39.87
C PRO A 88 -1.99 -25.71 40.77
N LYS A 89 -1.87 -25.81 42.10
CA LYS A 89 -2.95 -25.46 43.04
C LYS A 89 -2.97 -23.98 43.35
N THR A 90 -1.79 -23.41 43.65
CA THR A 90 -1.63 -22.00 43.98
C THR A 90 -1.37 -21.12 42.76
N LYS A 91 -1.03 -21.73 41.60
CA LYS A 91 -0.63 -21.06 40.34
C LYS A 91 0.59 -20.16 40.50
N LEU A 92 1.46 -20.48 41.45
CA LEU A 92 2.69 -19.75 41.72
C LEU A 92 3.89 -20.48 41.11
N TYR A 93 4.85 -19.70 40.63
CA TYR A 93 6.15 -20.16 40.16
C TYR A 93 7.19 -19.88 41.25
N THR A 94 7.91 -20.92 41.65
CA THR A 94 9.01 -20.80 42.62
C THR A 94 10.35 -21.01 41.92
N ILE A 95 11.20 -19.98 41.95
CA ILE A 95 12.53 -20.00 41.34
C ILE A 95 13.56 -20.35 42.42
N TYR A 96 14.27 -21.47 42.22
CA TYR A 96 15.38 -21.92 43.05
C TYR A 96 16.71 -21.64 42.34
N TYR A 97 17.67 -21.10 43.09
CA TYR A 97 19.06 -21.05 42.64
C TYR A 97 19.86 -22.05 43.46
N LYS A 98 20.36 -23.09 42.80
CA LYS A 98 20.99 -24.25 43.42
C LYS A 98 22.44 -24.37 43.02
N MET A 99 23.29 -24.71 43.99
CA MET A 99 24.64 -25.23 43.75
C MET A 99 24.65 -26.70 44.22
N GLY A 100 24.53 -27.63 43.27
CA GLY A 100 24.22 -29.02 43.58
C GLY A 100 22.84 -29.13 44.25
N ASN A 101 22.79 -29.58 45.51
CA ASN A 101 21.55 -29.73 46.28
C ASN A 101 21.30 -28.60 47.29
N ILE A 102 22.17 -27.59 47.35
CA ILE A 102 22.06 -26.48 48.31
C ILE A 102 21.47 -25.27 47.60
N ASN A 103 20.39 -24.72 48.15
CA ASN A 103 19.85 -23.43 47.71
C ASN A 103 20.81 -22.33 48.19
N ILE A 104 21.39 -21.60 47.24
CA ILE A 104 22.36 -20.54 47.53
C ILE A 104 21.70 -19.21 47.90
N ARG A 105 20.39 -19.09 47.69
CA ARG A 105 19.58 -17.93 48.09
C ARG A 105 18.13 -18.35 48.35
N THR A 106 17.37 -17.44 48.97
CA THR A 106 15.94 -17.61 49.23
C THR A 106 15.17 -17.80 47.91
N PRO A 107 14.31 -18.83 47.79
CA PRO A 107 13.50 -19.03 46.60
C PRO A 107 12.56 -17.85 46.37
N ARG A 108 12.42 -17.41 45.13
CA ARG A 108 11.48 -16.36 44.77
C ARG A 108 10.18 -16.96 44.29
N VAL A 109 9.07 -16.53 44.88
CA VAL A 109 7.72 -16.95 44.50
C VAL A 109 7.06 -15.83 43.72
N MET A 110 6.59 -16.13 42.52
CA MET A 110 5.97 -15.17 41.61
C MET A 110 4.62 -15.72 41.13
N SER A 111 3.66 -14.84 40.92
CA SER A 111 2.46 -15.17 40.13
C SER A 111 2.81 -15.41 38.67
N GLU A 112 1.90 -16.00 37.89
CA GLU A 112 2.10 -16.23 36.45
C GLU A 112 2.45 -14.94 35.69
N ASN A 113 1.77 -13.83 35.99
CA ASN A 113 2.02 -12.55 35.32
C ASN A 113 3.40 -11.99 35.68
N GLU A 114 3.79 -12.06 36.95
CA GLU A 114 5.12 -11.62 37.41
C GLU A 114 6.23 -12.48 36.81
N TYR A 115 6.03 -13.80 36.72
CA TYR A 115 7.00 -14.71 36.11
C TYR A 115 7.19 -14.45 34.61
N ARG A 116 6.09 -14.21 33.87
CA ARG A 116 6.16 -13.85 32.44
C ARG A 116 6.92 -12.53 32.23
N GLN A 117 6.63 -11.52 33.05
CA GLN A 117 7.33 -10.25 33.01
C GLN A 117 8.82 -10.41 33.33
N PHE A 118 9.16 -11.19 34.36
CA PHE A 118 10.53 -11.49 34.74
C PHE A 118 11.32 -12.18 33.61
N GLN A 119 10.74 -13.22 32.98
CA GLN A 119 11.37 -13.89 31.85
C GLN A 119 11.57 -12.98 30.64
N PHE A 120 10.58 -12.12 30.36
CA PHE A 120 10.67 -11.14 29.29
C PHE A 120 11.85 -10.18 29.52
N GLU A 121 11.96 -9.61 30.73
CA GLU A 121 13.08 -8.74 31.08
C GLU A 121 14.43 -9.44 31.01
N GLN A 122 14.53 -10.68 31.47
CA GLN A 122 15.77 -11.46 31.42
C GLN A 122 16.20 -11.73 29.97
N SER A 123 15.25 -12.06 29.08
CA SER A 123 15.51 -12.26 27.65
C SER A 123 15.94 -10.98 26.93
N MET A 124 15.35 -9.84 27.30
CA MET A 124 15.71 -8.54 26.75
C MET A 124 17.14 -8.16 27.15
N ARG A 125 17.51 -8.37 28.43
CA ARG A 125 18.85 -8.09 28.93
C ARG A 125 19.91 -8.97 28.27
N SER A 126 19.65 -10.29 28.14
CA SER A 126 20.60 -11.21 27.51
C SER A 126 20.82 -10.88 26.03
N TYR A 127 19.77 -10.47 25.32
CA TYR A 127 19.87 -9.96 23.94
C TYR A 127 20.80 -8.74 23.84
N TRP A 128 20.62 -7.74 24.71
CA TRP A 128 21.49 -6.55 24.73
C TRP A 128 22.94 -6.88 25.09
N GLN A 129 23.18 -7.81 26.03
CA GLN A 129 24.52 -8.27 26.37
C GLN A 129 25.20 -9.00 25.20
N GLN A 130 24.48 -9.83 24.46
CA GLN A 130 25.02 -10.52 23.28
C GLN A 130 25.35 -9.52 22.16
N LYS A 131 24.50 -8.50 21.96
CA LYS A 131 24.74 -7.43 21.00
C LYS A 131 26.00 -6.64 21.31
N GLN A 132 26.23 -6.29 22.58
CA GLN A 132 27.46 -5.62 23.03
C GLN A 132 28.73 -6.48 22.81
N LYS A 133 28.66 -7.80 23.04
CA LYS A 133 29.78 -8.72 22.78
C LYS A 133 30.04 -8.89 21.29
N GLY A 134 29.00 -8.92 20.45
CA GLY A 134 29.10 -9.06 18.99
C GLY A 134 29.81 -7.90 18.27
N GLU A 135 29.84 -6.70 18.84
CA GLU A 135 30.52 -5.54 18.25
C GLU A 135 32.01 -5.45 18.59
N THR A 136 32.54 -6.29 19.48
CA THR A 136 34.00 -6.33 19.79
C THR A 136 34.77 -7.26 18.85
N SER A 137 34.48 -7.16 17.56
CA SER A 137 35.36 -7.71 16.52
C SER A 137 36.56 -6.77 16.33
N SER A 138 37.68 -7.12 16.96
CA SER A 138 39.05 -6.67 16.64
C SER A 138 39.26 -5.17 16.30
N ARG A 139 39.65 -4.39 17.32
CA ARG A 139 40.38 -3.13 17.11
C ARG A 139 41.74 -3.45 16.48
N GLY A 140 41.83 -3.45 15.14
CA GLY A 140 43.14 -3.51 14.46
C GLY A 140 43.17 -4.21 13.11
N SER A 141 42.40 -3.76 12.13
CA SER A 141 42.76 -3.77 10.70
C SER A 141 41.73 -2.92 9.95
N GLY A 142 42.13 -2.25 8.88
CA GLY A 142 41.25 -1.37 8.12
C GLY A 142 39.92 -2.03 7.75
N ILE A 143 38.86 -1.22 7.78
CA ILE A 143 37.44 -1.56 7.57
C ILE A 143 37.11 -2.19 6.20
N LEU A 144 38.12 -2.52 5.40
CA LEU A 144 38.02 -3.11 4.08
C LEU A 144 38.80 -4.44 4.08
N PRO A 145 38.12 -5.59 4.04
CA PRO A 145 38.79 -6.89 4.00
C PRO A 145 39.46 -7.09 2.64
N ARG A 146 40.78 -7.23 2.63
CA ARG A 146 41.54 -7.75 1.47
C ARG A 146 41.78 -9.23 1.71
N LEU A 147 41.05 -10.07 1.00
CA LEU A 147 41.17 -11.53 1.09
C LEU A 147 42.15 -12.00 0.02
N GLN A 148 43.17 -12.75 0.42
CA GLN A 148 44.07 -13.44 -0.50
C GLN A 148 43.70 -14.92 -0.51
N VAL A 149 43.33 -15.44 -1.67
CA VAL A 149 42.98 -16.86 -1.84
C VAL A 149 44.22 -17.63 -2.27
N GLY A 150 44.58 -18.70 -1.56
CA GLY A 150 45.73 -19.54 -1.91
C GLY A 150 45.44 -20.46 -3.10
N GLY A 151 46.38 -20.59 -4.05
CA GLY A 151 46.39 -21.61 -5.10
C GLY A 151 46.67 -21.08 -6.51
N GLU A 152 47.57 -21.74 -7.24
CA GLU A 152 47.95 -21.42 -8.63
C GLU A 152 46.76 -21.50 -9.62
N THR A 153 45.75 -22.31 -9.29
CA THR A 153 44.54 -22.46 -10.11
C THR A 153 43.65 -21.22 -10.08
N PHE A 154 43.62 -20.50 -8.96
CA PHE A 154 42.85 -19.27 -8.82
C PHE A 154 43.49 -18.14 -9.62
N ASP A 155 44.81 -18.00 -9.49
CA ASP A 155 45.61 -17.03 -10.24
C ASP A 155 45.47 -17.22 -11.76
N ARG A 156 45.51 -18.47 -12.24
CA ARG A 156 45.30 -18.77 -13.67
C ARG A 156 43.94 -18.33 -14.22
N ILE A 157 42.87 -18.39 -13.42
CA ILE A 157 41.51 -18.07 -13.86
C ILE A 157 41.19 -16.58 -13.71
N PHE A 158 41.73 -15.92 -12.67
CA PHE A 158 41.38 -14.54 -12.29
C PHE A 158 42.52 -13.52 -12.49
N GLY A 159 43.73 -13.96 -12.84
CA GLY A 159 44.91 -13.10 -13.09
C GLY A 159 45.60 -12.56 -11.83
N SER A 160 44.96 -12.70 -10.66
CA SER A 160 45.52 -12.36 -9.36
C SER A 160 44.69 -13.03 -8.26
N ASN A 161 45.27 -13.17 -7.07
CA ASN A 161 44.64 -13.77 -5.90
C ASN A 161 43.97 -12.77 -4.95
N VAL A 162 43.99 -11.48 -5.31
CA VAL A 162 43.45 -10.41 -4.47
C VAL A 162 41.95 -10.24 -4.71
N ILE A 163 41.18 -10.28 -3.64
CA ILE A 163 39.76 -9.93 -3.64
C ILE A 163 39.59 -8.63 -2.87
N GLU A 164 39.02 -7.62 -3.53
CA GLU A 164 38.66 -6.34 -2.93
C GLU A 164 37.16 -6.13 -3.10
N ILE A 165 36.44 -5.94 -1.99
CA ILE A 165 35.00 -5.68 -1.99
C ILE A 165 34.77 -4.44 -1.13
N ILE A 166 34.15 -3.43 -1.74
CA ILE A 166 33.89 -2.12 -1.14
C ILE A 166 32.37 -1.91 -1.11
N PRO A 167 31.69 -2.33 -0.03
CA PRO A 167 30.29 -2.00 0.17
C PRO A 167 30.16 -0.56 0.71
N GLN A 168 29.20 0.20 0.16
CA GLN A 168 28.87 1.56 0.56
C GLN A 168 27.36 1.69 0.68
N GLY A 169 26.87 2.45 1.65
CA GLY A 169 25.44 2.72 1.80
C GLY A 169 24.94 2.56 3.23
N SER A 170 23.63 2.40 3.37
CA SER A 170 22.93 2.23 4.63
C SER A 170 21.89 1.12 4.55
N ALA A 171 21.61 0.50 5.69
CA ALA A 171 20.51 -0.43 5.86
C ALA A 171 19.80 -0.09 7.16
N GLU A 172 18.53 0.25 7.08
CA GLU A 172 17.64 0.51 8.21
C GLU A 172 16.60 -0.61 8.26
N LEU A 173 16.41 -1.17 9.44
CA LEU A 173 15.41 -2.20 9.72
C LEU A 173 14.55 -1.72 10.88
N VAL A 174 13.27 -1.51 10.61
CA VAL A 174 12.27 -1.09 11.61
C VAL A 174 11.36 -2.28 11.90
N PHE A 175 11.27 -2.61 13.18
CA PHE A 175 10.39 -3.66 13.69
C PHE A 175 9.34 -3.01 14.59
N GLY A 176 8.06 -3.25 14.30
CA GLY A 176 6.93 -2.70 15.03
C GLY A 176 5.87 -3.76 15.30
N ILE A 177 5.06 -3.53 16.33
CA ILE A 177 3.82 -4.29 16.54
C ILE A 177 2.70 -3.27 16.62
N THR A 178 1.76 -3.35 15.67
CA THR A 178 0.58 -2.51 15.65
C THR A 178 -0.59 -3.30 16.20
N SER A 179 -1.26 -2.77 17.23
CA SER A 179 -2.46 -3.38 17.80
C SER A 179 -3.59 -2.37 17.71
N SER A 180 -4.62 -2.71 16.94
CA SER A 180 -5.83 -1.91 16.78
C SER A 180 -7.02 -2.60 17.44
N ASN A 181 -7.90 -1.81 18.06
CA ASN A 181 -9.15 -2.30 18.62
C ASN A 181 -10.29 -1.37 18.21
N THR A 182 -11.23 -1.88 17.42
CA THR A 182 -12.39 -1.11 16.96
C THR A 182 -13.62 -1.35 17.85
N LYS A 183 -14.38 -0.29 18.12
CA LYS A 183 -15.65 -0.35 18.83
C LYS A 183 -16.86 -0.54 17.89
N ASN A 184 -16.63 -0.86 16.62
CA ASN A 184 -17.71 -1.13 15.69
C ASN A 184 -18.40 -2.46 16.03
N TYR A 185 -19.60 -2.39 16.60
CA TYR A 185 -20.38 -3.56 17.00
C TYR A 185 -20.94 -4.38 15.82
N GLN A 186 -20.90 -3.84 14.59
CA GLN A 186 -21.27 -4.57 13.39
C GLN A 186 -20.24 -5.65 13.01
N ILE A 187 -19.01 -5.55 13.54
CA ILE A 187 -17.95 -6.54 13.37
C ILE A 187 -18.00 -7.52 14.54
N ALA A 188 -17.76 -8.81 14.26
CA ALA A 188 -17.67 -9.85 15.28
C ALA A 188 -16.55 -9.56 16.29
N GLU A 189 -16.74 -9.93 17.56
CA GLU A 189 -15.88 -9.50 18.67
C GLU A 189 -14.42 -9.97 18.56
N ASP A 190 -14.23 -11.17 18.01
CA ASP A 190 -12.94 -11.77 17.69
C ASP A 190 -12.18 -11.00 16.60
N LEU A 191 -12.89 -10.36 15.67
CA LEU A 191 -12.32 -9.55 14.60
C LEU A 191 -12.16 -8.06 14.96
N ARG A 192 -12.61 -7.64 16.15
CA ARG A 192 -12.47 -6.24 16.60
C ARG A 192 -11.06 -5.88 17.04
N LYS A 193 -10.27 -6.87 17.49
CA LYS A 193 -8.88 -6.69 17.89
C LYS A 193 -7.95 -7.34 16.87
N ASN A 194 -7.16 -6.53 16.17
CA ASN A 194 -6.15 -7.01 15.24
C ASN A 194 -4.76 -6.56 15.70
N THR A 195 -3.86 -7.51 15.91
CA THR A 195 -2.45 -7.27 16.21
C THR A 195 -1.60 -7.77 15.04
N THR A 196 -0.86 -6.87 14.40
CA THR A 196 -0.03 -7.17 13.23
C THR A 196 1.43 -6.81 13.53
N PHE A 197 2.36 -7.67 13.11
CA PHE A 197 3.78 -7.39 13.12
C PHE A 197 4.13 -6.57 11.88
N ASP A 198 4.74 -5.42 12.09
CA ASP A 198 5.22 -4.52 11.03
C ASP A 198 6.73 -4.67 10.89
N PHE A 199 7.18 -4.99 9.68
CA PHE A 199 8.60 -5.09 9.34
C PHE A 199 8.86 -4.23 8.11
N GLN A 200 9.69 -3.21 8.30
CA GLN A 200 10.08 -2.30 7.23
C GLN A 200 11.61 -2.36 7.06
N SER A 201 12.05 -2.64 5.83
CA SER A 201 13.47 -2.63 5.47
C SER A 201 13.74 -1.53 4.46
N LYS A 202 14.68 -0.64 4.78
CA LYS A 202 15.21 0.37 3.87
C LYS A 202 16.68 0.10 3.64
N ILE A 203 17.00 -0.52 2.51
CA ILE A 203 18.37 -0.84 2.13
C ILE A 203 18.72 0.04 0.93
N GLN A 204 19.78 0.83 1.08
CA GLN A 204 20.38 1.61 0.02
C GLN A 204 21.86 1.25 -0.02
N MET A 205 22.26 0.42 -0.98
CA MET A 205 23.58 -0.19 -1.00
C MET A 205 24.18 -0.13 -2.41
N ASN A 206 25.45 0.26 -2.47
CA ASN A 206 26.30 0.20 -3.65
C ASN A 206 27.53 -0.64 -3.29
N VAL A 207 27.73 -1.75 -3.98
CA VAL A 207 28.86 -2.66 -3.76
C VAL A 207 29.68 -2.73 -5.03
N ASN A 208 30.94 -2.33 -4.92
CA ASN A 208 31.92 -2.51 -5.99
C ASN A 208 32.95 -3.54 -5.53
N GLY A 209 33.17 -4.57 -6.33
CA GLY A 209 34.11 -5.63 -6.03
C GLY A 209 34.95 -6.02 -7.23
N THR A 210 36.20 -6.37 -6.98
CA THR A 210 37.12 -6.95 -7.95
C THR A 210 37.71 -8.24 -7.41
N VAL A 211 37.84 -9.24 -8.27
CA VAL A 211 38.52 -10.49 -7.97
C VAL A 211 39.62 -10.68 -9.02
N GLY A 212 40.86 -10.52 -8.56
CA GLY A 212 42.02 -10.42 -9.42
C GLY A 212 41.92 -9.28 -10.42
N GLU A 213 42.29 -9.56 -11.67
CA GLU A 213 42.24 -8.60 -12.77
C GLU A 213 41.04 -8.82 -13.69
N LYS A 214 40.42 -10.01 -13.63
CA LYS A 214 39.45 -10.44 -14.64
C LYS A 214 37.99 -10.32 -14.23
N LEU A 215 37.65 -10.35 -12.95
CA LEU A 215 36.26 -10.32 -12.51
C LEU A 215 35.94 -9.02 -11.76
N ARG A 216 34.88 -8.34 -12.20
CA ARG A 216 34.35 -7.11 -11.62
C ARG A 216 32.88 -7.29 -11.30
N MET A 217 32.47 -6.83 -10.13
CA MET A 217 31.10 -6.89 -9.65
C MET A 217 30.66 -5.49 -9.23
N GLU A 218 29.50 -5.08 -9.71
CA GLU A 218 28.84 -3.83 -9.38
C GLU A 218 27.40 -4.14 -9.01
N VAL A 219 27.01 -3.83 -7.78
CA VAL A 219 25.66 -4.06 -7.27
C VAL A 219 25.14 -2.77 -6.66
N SER A 220 24.14 -2.17 -7.29
CA SER A 220 23.36 -1.06 -6.75
C SER A 220 21.96 -1.57 -6.41
N TYR A 221 21.58 -1.45 -5.15
CA TYR A 221 20.31 -1.94 -4.64
C TYR A 221 19.66 -0.92 -3.72
N ASN A 222 18.43 -0.52 -4.07
CA ASN A 222 17.59 0.38 -3.32
C ASN A 222 16.19 -0.24 -3.16
N THR A 223 15.78 -0.53 -1.93
CA THR A 223 14.44 -1.06 -1.63
C THR A 223 13.34 -0.01 -1.78
N GLU A 224 13.68 1.27 -1.80
CA GLU A 224 12.76 2.39 -2.01
C GLU A 224 12.76 2.90 -3.46
N ALA A 225 13.41 2.19 -4.39
CA ALA A 225 13.40 2.53 -5.81
C ALA A 225 11.97 2.55 -6.37
N THR A 226 11.63 3.60 -7.13
CA THR A 226 10.32 3.66 -7.82
C THR A 226 10.32 2.80 -9.08
N PHE A 227 11.49 2.63 -9.71
CA PHE A 227 11.64 1.86 -10.93
C PHE A 227 12.63 0.70 -10.77
N ASP A 228 12.28 -0.46 -11.31
CA ASP A 228 13.11 -1.67 -11.24
C ASP A 228 14.50 -1.50 -11.88
N PHE A 229 14.67 -0.58 -12.84
CA PHE A 229 15.96 -0.33 -13.49
C PHE A 229 16.97 0.39 -12.59
N GLU A 230 16.53 0.99 -11.48
CA GLU A 230 17.43 1.61 -10.49
C GLU A 230 18.20 0.54 -9.71
N ASN A 231 17.64 -0.67 -9.62
CA ASN A 231 18.32 -1.83 -9.07
C ASN A 231 19.17 -2.47 -10.17
N ASN A 232 20.49 -2.36 -10.00
CA ASN A 232 21.47 -2.82 -10.98
C ASN A 232 22.37 -3.89 -10.35
N VAL A 233 22.44 -5.05 -10.98
CA VAL A 233 23.39 -6.10 -10.65
C VAL A 233 24.18 -6.39 -11.90
N LYS A 234 25.48 -6.10 -11.90
CA LYS A 234 26.37 -6.38 -13.02
C LYS A 234 27.59 -7.17 -12.55
N LEU A 235 27.76 -8.35 -13.13
CA LEU A 235 28.97 -9.15 -13.00
C LEU A 235 29.67 -9.18 -14.36
N GLU A 236 30.91 -8.74 -14.44
CA GLU A 236 31.71 -8.68 -15.67
C GLU A 236 32.99 -9.50 -15.49
N TYR A 237 33.17 -10.51 -16.33
CA TYR A 237 34.45 -11.19 -16.53
C TYR A 237 35.08 -10.67 -17.83
N THR A 238 36.32 -10.21 -17.77
CA THR A 238 37.12 -9.77 -18.91
C THR A 238 38.32 -10.69 -19.07
N GLY A 239 38.41 -11.37 -20.21
CA GLY A 239 39.57 -12.17 -20.57
C GLY A 239 40.72 -11.30 -21.09
N PHE A 240 41.92 -11.87 -21.16
CA PHE A 240 43.07 -11.19 -21.77
C PHE A 240 42.94 -11.13 -23.30
N GLU A 241 43.76 -10.32 -23.96
CA GLU A 241 43.68 -10.10 -25.41
C GLU A 241 43.82 -11.39 -26.23
N ASP A 242 44.64 -12.33 -25.75
CA ASP A 242 44.91 -13.60 -26.43
C ASP A 242 43.84 -14.69 -26.19
N GLU A 243 42.83 -14.42 -25.36
CA GLU A 243 41.78 -15.38 -25.00
C GLU A 243 40.61 -15.32 -25.99
N ILE A 244 40.02 -16.48 -26.32
CA ILE A 244 38.81 -16.50 -27.16
C ILE A 244 37.65 -15.79 -26.47
N ILE A 245 37.52 -16.00 -25.15
CA ILE A 245 36.49 -15.36 -24.33
C ILE A 245 36.98 -13.96 -23.97
N GLN A 246 36.39 -12.95 -24.60
CA GLN A 246 36.76 -11.56 -24.35
C GLN A 246 35.97 -10.99 -23.16
N LYS A 247 34.66 -11.28 -23.12
CA LYS A 247 33.79 -10.75 -22.07
C LYS A 247 32.62 -11.69 -21.75
N ILE A 248 32.33 -11.86 -20.47
CA ILE A 248 31.08 -12.47 -19.99
C ILE A 248 30.44 -11.48 -19.01
N GLU A 249 29.23 -11.02 -19.32
CA GLU A 249 28.45 -10.15 -18.44
C GLU A 249 27.21 -10.91 -17.96
N ALA A 250 26.86 -10.78 -16.68
CA ALA A 250 25.65 -11.35 -16.10
C ALA A 250 24.90 -10.31 -15.26
N GLY A 251 23.56 -10.38 -15.28
CA GLY A 251 22.67 -9.42 -14.64
C GLY A 251 22.21 -8.34 -15.63
N ASN A 252 22.31 -7.06 -15.28
CA ASN A 252 21.95 -5.95 -16.16
C ASN A 252 22.99 -5.82 -17.29
N VAL A 253 22.56 -6.13 -18.51
CA VAL A 253 23.37 -6.12 -19.72
C VAL A 253 22.72 -5.24 -20.77
N SER A 254 23.53 -4.72 -21.69
CA SER A 254 23.06 -3.96 -22.84
C SER A 254 23.70 -4.46 -24.12
N MET A 255 22.96 -4.38 -25.22
CA MET A 255 23.44 -4.76 -26.55
C MET A 255 23.04 -3.67 -27.55
N PRO A 256 23.72 -2.52 -27.55
CA PRO A 256 23.51 -1.51 -28.58
C PRO A 256 23.93 -2.11 -29.93
N LEU A 257 23.04 -2.02 -30.93
CA LEU A 257 23.32 -2.41 -32.30
C LEU A 257 23.42 -1.15 -33.17
N PRO A 258 24.40 -1.07 -34.09
CA PRO A 258 24.60 0.11 -34.92
C PRO A 258 23.55 0.28 -36.05
N GLY A 259 22.70 -0.72 -36.28
CA GLY A 259 21.69 -0.69 -37.35
C GLY A 259 20.43 0.06 -36.96
N SER A 260 19.76 0.68 -37.94
CA SER A 260 18.49 1.39 -37.76
C SER A 260 17.25 0.49 -37.85
N LEU A 261 17.36 -0.65 -38.54
CA LEU A 261 16.23 -1.59 -38.75
C LEU A 261 15.99 -2.51 -37.55
N ILE A 262 17.06 -2.85 -36.82
CA ILE A 262 17.01 -3.67 -35.62
C ILE A 262 17.72 -2.87 -34.51
N THR A 263 16.92 -2.13 -33.75
CA THR A 263 17.42 -1.39 -32.59
C THR A 263 17.73 -2.37 -31.46
N GLY A 264 18.97 -2.36 -30.98
CA GLY A 264 19.37 -3.14 -29.81
C GLY A 264 18.64 -2.68 -28.53
N SER A 265 18.46 -3.59 -27.57
CA SER A 265 17.86 -3.24 -26.28
C SER A 265 18.92 -2.77 -25.28
N HIS A 266 18.58 -1.72 -24.52
CA HIS A 266 19.49 -1.01 -23.63
C HIS A 266 19.37 -1.41 -22.16
N SER A 267 18.31 -2.14 -21.77
CA SER A 267 18.10 -2.59 -20.39
C SER A 267 17.54 -4.01 -20.37
N LEU A 268 18.44 -4.97 -20.23
CA LEU A 268 18.16 -6.40 -20.25
C LEU A 268 18.70 -7.04 -18.98
N PHE A 269 17.97 -7.99 -18.39
CA PHE A 269 18.50 -8.81 -17.30
C PHE A 269 18.80 -10.22 -17.83
N GLY A 270 20.07 -10.61 -17.87
CA GLY A 270 20.47 -11.88 -18.44
C GLY A 270 21.98 -12.12 -18.49
N LEU A 271 22.39 -13.00 -19.40
CA LEU A 271 23.77 -13.37 -19.67
C LEU A 271 24.17 -12.88 -21.06
N LYS A 272 25.29 -12.18 -21.16
CA LYS A 272 25.91 -11.75 -22.42
C LYS A 272 27.32 -12.30 -22.50
N THR A 273 27.69 -12.83 -23.65
CA THR A 273 29.00 -13.43 -23.91
C THR A 273 29.56 -12.86 -25.20
N GLN A 274 30.86 -12.52 -25.19
CA GLN A 274 31.58 -12.00 -26.34
C GLN A 274 32.81 -12.88 -26.59
N LEU A 275 32.84 -13.49 -27.77
CA LEU A 275 33.90 -14.39 -28.23
C LEU A 275 34.62 -13.75 -29.43
N ARG A 276 35.94 -13.84 -29.47
CA ARG A 276 36.76 -13.33 -30.58
C ARG A 276 37.59 -14.47 -31.20
N PHE A 277 37.32 -14.77 -32.47
CA PHE A 277 38.05 -15.73 -33.29
C PHE A 277 38.83 -14.97 -34.37
N GLY A 278 40.04 -14.51 -34.03
CA GLY A 278 40.83 -13.64 -34.90
C GLY A 278 40.11 -12.31 -35.16
N ARG A 279 39.62 -12.10 -36.39
CA ARG A 279 38.87 -10.90 -36.80
C ARG A 279 37.34 -11.04 -36.64
N LEU A 280 36.84 -12.23 -36.33
CA LEU A 280 35.41 -12.49 -36.13
C LEU A 280 35.05 -12.31 -34.65
N THR A 281 34.13 -11.40 -34.36
CA THR A 281 33.56 -11.23 -33.01
C THR A 281 32.13 -11.75 -32.99
N VAL A 282 31.85 -12.73 -32.12
CA VAL A 282 30.52 -13.29 -31.90
C VAL A 282 30.04 -12.83 -30.53
N THR A 283 28.95 -12.05 -30.51
CA THR A 283 28.30 -11.61 -29.28
C THR A 283 26.94 -12.30 -29.15
N SER A 284 26.74 -13.05 -28.08
CA SER A 284 25.50 -13.78 -27.79
C SER A 284 24.89 -13.25 -26.51
N ILE A 285 23.58 -13.06 -26.51
CA ILE A 285 22.81 -12.59 -25.34
C ILE A 285 21.60 -13.48 -25.09
N PHE A 286 21.38 -13.85 -23.83
CA PHE A 286 20.20 -14.55 -23.36
C PHE A 286 19.64 -13.77 -22.16
N SER A 287 18.50 -13.11 -22.35
CA SER A 287 18.02 -12.14 -21.37
C SER A 287 16.50 -11.97 -21.39
N LYS A 288 15.96 -11.55 -20.25
CA LYS A 288 14.61 -11.00 -20.14
C LYS A 288 14.67 -9.49 -20.36
N GLN A 289 13.83 -8.98 -21.27
CA GLN A 289 13.67 -7.55 -21.48
C GLN A 289 12.70 -6.98 -20.43
N ASN A 290 13.15 -6.00 -19.66
CA ASN A 290 12.37 -5.34 -18.62
C ASN A 290 11.94 -3.91 -19.03
N SER A 291 12.03 -3.56 -20.32
CA SER A 291 11.73 -2.22 -20.85
C SER A 291 10.74 -2.29 -22.02
N GLN A 292 9.79 -1.34 -22.04
CA GLN A 292 8.85 -1.13 -23.14
C GLN A 292 9.27 0.10 -23.94
N SER A 293 9.43 -0.07 -25.26
CA SER A 293 9.66 1.06 -26.15
C SER A 293 8.34 1.79 -26.40
N GLN A 294 8.33 3.10 -26.19
CA GLN A 294 7.24 3.98 -26.61
C GLN A 294 7.76 4.93 -27.69
N VAL A 295 7.12 4.89 -28.86
CA VAL A 295 7.40 5.83 -29.95
C VAL A 295 6.46 7.01 -29.77
N MET A 296 7.05 8.21 -29.70
CA MET A 296 6.30 9.46 -29.63
C MET A 296 6.55 10.25 -30.90
N GLU A 297 5.48 10.61 -31.61
CA GLU A 297 5.57 11.51 -32.76
C GLU A 297 5.36 12.95 -32.28
N VAL A 298 6.35 13.81 -32.53
CA VAL A 298 6.31 15.22 -32.18
C VAL A 298 6.28 16.03 -33.47
N SER A 299 5.14 16.65 -33.74
CA SER A 299 4.92 17.46 -34.93
C SER A 299 4.82 18.93 -34.54
N GLY A 300 5.69 19.79 -35.10
CA GLY A 300 5.61 21.25 -34.92
C GLY A 300 5.90 21.78 -33.51
N GLY A 301 6.58 21.01 -32.66
CA GLY A 301 6.91 21.41 -31.28
C GLY A 301 5.80 21.15 -30.25
N ALA A 302 4.68 20.54 -30.66
CA ALA A 302 3.63 20.08 -29.76
C ALA A 302 3.54 18.55 -29.79
N GLN A 303 3.32 17.96 -28.61
CA GLN A 303 3.00 16.55 -28.51
C GLN A 303 1.57 16.34 -29.02
N SER A 304 1.41 15.63 -30.14
CA SER A 304 0.10 15.26 -30.65
C SER A 304 -0.27 13.87 -30.13
N LYS A 305 -1.49 13.73 -29.61
CA LYS A 305 -2.06 12.43 -29.24
C LYS A 305 -3.30 12.22 -30.08
N GLU A 306 -3.27 11.23 -30.95
CA GLU A 306 -4.47 10.81 -31.68
C GLU A 306 -5.48 10.24 -30.68
N PHE A 307 -6.74 10.60 -30.89
CA PHE A 307 -7.88 10.03 -30.18
C PHE A 307 -8.92 9.63 -31.22
N ASP A 308 -9.65 8.56 -30.93
CA ASP A 308 -10.76 8.07 -31.72
C ASP A 308 -12.00 8.10 -30.82
N ILE A 309 -13.12 8.55 -31.35
CA ILE A 309 -14.41 8.63 -30.65
C ILE A 309 -15.44 8.05 -31.59
N GLN A 310 -16.07 6.96 -31.17
CA GLN A 310 -17.11 6.31 -31.96
C GLN A 310 -18.44 7.08 -31.86
N ALA A 311 -19.30 6.92 -32.86
CA ALA A 311 -20.57 7.66 -32.93
C ALA A 311 -21.55 7.31 -31.79
N ASP A 312 -21.39 6.14 -31.17
CA ASP A 312 -22.15 5.66 -30.01
C ASP A 312 -21.50 6.02 -28.67
N GLU A 313 -20.25 6.50 -28.65
CA GLU A 313 -19.53 6.96 -27.45
C GLU A 313 -19.93 8.40 -27.05
N TYR A 314 -21.23 8.67 -26.97
CA TYR A 314 -21.74 9.96 -26.51
C TYR A 314 -21.68 10.07 -24.97
N GLU A 315 -21.50 11.29 -24.47
CA GLU A 315 -21.52 11.56 -23.03
C GLU A 315 -22.95 11.45 -22.47
N ALA A 316 -23.28 10.29 -21.89
CA ALA A 316 -24.58 10.05 -21.28
C ALA A 316 -24.80 10.85 -19.99
N ASN A 317 -26.06 11.26 -19.75
CA ASN A 317 -26.54 11.92 -18.52
C ASN A 317 -25.73 13.15 -18.09
N LYS A 318 -25.19 13.89 -19.06
CA LYS A 318 -24.33 15.05 -18.83
C LYS A 318 -24.85 16.34 -19.45
N HIS A 319 -25.56 16.23 -20.58
CA HIS A 319 -26.08 17.36 -21.33
C HIS A 319 -27.60 17.35 -21.31
N PHE A 320 -28.21 18.45 -20.89
CA PHE A 320 -29.65 18.57 -20.74
C PHE A 320 -30.16 19.86 -21.37
N PHE A 321 -31.18 19.76 -22.21
CA PHE A 321 -31.96 20.91 -22.62
C PHE A 321 -32.79 21.43 -21.45
N LEU A 322 -33.00 22.74 -21.37
CA LEU A 322 -33.77 23.34 -20.29
C LEU A 322 -35.28 23.13 -20.42
N SER A 323 -35.76 22.85 -21.63
CA SER A 323 -37.16 22.63 -21.98
C SER A 323 -37.21 21.99 -23.37
N HIS A 324 -38.32 21.33 -23.71
CA HIS A 324 -38.54 20.78 -25.04
C HIS A 324 -38.47 21.86 -26.14
N TYR A 325 -38.86 23.12 -25.85
CA TYR A 325 -38.71 24.22 -26.80
C TYR A 325 -37.28 24.34 -27.36
N PHE A 326 -36.28 24.23 -26.49
CA PHE A 326 -34.86 24.34 -26.88
C PHE A 326 -34.40 23.13 -27.68
N ARG A 327 -34.90 21.94 -27.35
CA ARG A 327 -34.65 20.71 -28.12
C ARG A 327 -35.22 20.83 -29.54
N ASP A 328 -36.46 21.25 -29.67
CA ASP A 328 -37.19 21.29 -30.95
C ASP A 328 -36.64 22.38 -31.87
N THR A 329 -36.15 23.49 -31.30
CA THR A 329 -35.56 24.62 -32.05
C THR A 329 -34.05 24.53 -32.25
N TYR A 330 -33.35 23.56 -31.64
CA TYR A 330 -31.90 23.42 -31.66
C TYR A 330 -31.34 23.35 -33.10
N ASN A 331 -31.85 22.41 -33.89
CA ASN A 331 -31.37 22.19 -35.25
C ASN A 331 -31.66 23.38 -36.17
N GLN A 332 -32.82 24.04 -36.01
CA GLN A 332 -33.17 25.22 -36.78
C GLN A 332 -32.26 26.42 -36.45
N SER A 333 -31.94 26.58 -35.16
CA SER A 333 -31.06 27.65 -34.67
C SER A 333 -29.63 27.54 -35.21
N LEU A 334 -29.19 26.33 -35.56
CA LEU A 334 -27.83 26.02 -36.02
C LEU A 334 -27.68 25.86 -37.54
N GLN A 335 -28.72 26.13 -38.34
CA GLN A 335 -28.65 25.92 -39.80
C GLN A 335 -27.56 26.75 -40.50
N ASN A 336 -27.24 27.95 -39.99
CA ASN A 336 -26.33 28.90 -40.62
C ASN A 336 -25.09 29.17 -39.75
N LEU A 337 -24.36 28.12 -39.36
CA LEU A 337 -23.09 28.25 -38.64
C LEU A 337 -22.12 29.19 -39.41
N PRO A 338 -21.39 30.08 -38.72
CA PRO A 338 -21.22 30.18 -37.25
C PRO A 338 -22.26 31.04 -36.51
N ILE A 339 -23.27 31.60 -37.20
CA ILE A 339 -24.28 32.47 -36.57
C ILE A 339 -25.40 31.62 -35.99
N VAL A 340 -25.65 31.76 -34.68
CA VAL A 340 -26.74 31.07 -33.97
C VAL A 340 -28.03 31.89 -34.09
N ASN A 341 -29.02 31.37 -34.81
CA ASN A 341 -30.31 32.04 -35.04
C ASN A 341 -31.31 31.73 -33.92
N SER A 342 -31.01 32.17 -32.70
CA SER A 342 -31.92 32.03 -31.54
C SER A 342 -32.56 33.38 -31.17
N GLY A 343 -33.87 33.36 -30.90
CA GLY A 343 -34.62 34.52 -30.39
C GLY A 343 -34.65 34.63 -28.87
N VAL A 344 -33.96 33.74 -28.16
CA VAL A 344 -33.98 33.66 -26.69
C VAL A 344 -32.57 33.86 -26.14
N ASN A 345 -32.48 34.55 -25.00
CA ASN A 345 -31.25 34.69 -24.25
C ASN A 345 -31.51 34.49 -22.75
N ILE A 346 -30.86 33.49 -22.17
CA ILE A 346 -31.03 33.14 -20.76
C ILE A 346 -30.14 34.04 -19.90
N THR A 347 -30.76 34.83 -19.03
CA THR A 347 -30.06 35.81 -18.17
C THR A 347 -29.72 35.25 -16.80
N ARG A 348 -30.48 34.27 -16.31
CA ARG A 348 -30.29 33.64 -14.99
C ARG A 348 -30.73 32.19 -15.02
N ILE A 349 -29.98 31.35 -14.33
CA ILE A 349 -30.27 29.93 -14.14
C ILE A 349 -29.88 29.51 -12.72
N GLU A 350 -30.66 28.62 -12.11
CA GLU A 350 -30.28 27.94 -10.88
C GLU A 350 -30.46 26.44 -11.08
N VAL A 351 -29.41 25.66 -10.93
CA VAL A 351 -29.47 24.20 -11.11
C VAL A 351 -29.41 23.52 -9.74
N TRP A 352 -30.29 22.55 -9.52
CA TRP A 352 -30.46 21.84 -8.26
C TRP A 352 -30.32 20.33 -8.49
N MET A 353 -29.59 19.66 -7.60
CA MET A 353 -29.32 18.23 -7.69
C MET A 353 -29.59 17.53 -6.35
N THR A 354 -29.95 16.25 -6.38
CA THR A 354 -30.04 15.39 -5.19
C THR A 354 -28.74 15.43 -4.35
N ASN A 355 -28.86 15.71 -3.06
CA ASN A 355 -27.72 15.81 -2.17
C ASN A 355 -27.33 14.44 -1.58
N LYS A 356 -26.38 13.76 -2.21
CA LYS A 356 -25.82 12.49 -1.69
C LYS A 356 -24.75 12.67 -0.62
N ARG A 357 -24.15 13.86 -0.50
CA ARG A 357 -22.93 14.07 0.33
C ARG A 357 -23.19 14.79 1.66
N ASN A 358 -24.43 14.86 2.14
CA ASN A 358 -24.80 15.57 3.37
C ASN A 358 -24.20 17.00 3.43
N ASN A 359 -24.07 17.67 2.29
CA ASN A 359 -23.60 19.06 2.23
C ASN A 359 -24.81 19.99 2.34
N PHE A 360 -24.93 20.73 3.44
CA PHE A 360 -26.10 21.56 3.76
C PHE A 360 -25.87 23.07 3.58
N GLU A 361 -24.82 23.52 2.87
CA GLU A 361 -24.50 24.95 2.74
C GLU A 361 -25.64 25.78 2.10
N GLU A 362 -26.19 25.32 0.97
CA GLU A 362 -27.39 25.90 0.34
C GLU A 362 -28.33 24.78 -0.12
N THR A 363 -29.11 24.24 0.82
CA THR A 363 -30.11 23.20 0.53
C THR A 363 -31.54 23.68 0.72
N ARG A 364 -32.44 23.20 -0.14
CA ARG A 364 -33.88 23.42 0.01
C ARG A 364 -34.69 22.24 -0.49
N ASP A 365 -35.89 22.12 0.06
CA ASP A 365 -36.90 21.17 -0.42
C ASP A 365 -37.56 21.71 -1.69
N MET A 366 -37.66 20.87 -2.71
CA MET A 366 -38.20 21.24 -4.01
C MET A 366 -39.06 20.12 -4.61
N ILE A 367 -40.02 20.53 -5.42
CA ILE A 367 -40.79 19.64 -6.29
C ILE A 367 -40.55 20.13 -7.71
N ALA A 368 -39.91 19.29 -8.51
CA ALA A 368 -39.71 19.54 -9.93
C ALA A 368 -40.88 18.93 -10.70
N PHE A 369 -41.39 19.65 -11.69
CA PHE A 369 -42.48 19.18 -12.54
C PHE A 369 -41.97 19.04 -13.96
N HIS A 370 -42.36 17.95 -14.62
CA HIS A 370 -41.91 17.66 -15.98
C HIS A 370 -42.53 18.63 -17.01
N ASP A 371 -43.83 18.89 -16.90
CA ASP A 371 -44.58 19.71 -17.86
C ASP A 371 -44.51 21.23 -17.59
N LEU A 372 -43.65 21.72 -16.70
CA LEU A 372 -43.69 23.13 -16.27
C LEU A 372 -43.30 24.09 -17.39
N GLY A 373 -44.23 24.97 -17.77
CA GLY A 373 -43.99 26.00 -18.77
C GLY A 373 -43.88 25.48 -20.20
N GLU A 374 -44.20 24.21 -20.45
CA GLU A 374 -44.27 23.58 -21.76
C GLU A 374 -45.54 23.97 -22.54
N ASN A 375 -45.43 23.93 -23.87
CA ASN A 375 -46.55 24.19 -24.79
C ASN A 375 -47.45 22.94 -24.98
N GLN A 376 -48.61 23.08 -25.64
CA GLN A 376 -49.58 22.00 -25.79
C GLN A 376 -49.05 20.73 -26.47
N GLN A 377 -48.00 20.82 -27.29
CA GLN A 377 -47.41 19.66 -27.98
C GLN A 377 -46.49 18.85 -27.06
N ASN A 378 -45.94 19.50 -26.02
CA ASN A 378 -44.94 18.94 -25.12
C ASN A 378 -45.49 18.68 -23.71
N ILE A 379 -46.76 19.00 -23.44
CA ILE A 379 -47.45 18.60 -22.21
C ILE A 379 -47.78 17.10 -22.30
N TYR A 380 -47.22 16.29 -21.40
CA TYR A 380 -47.52 14.86 -21.34
C TYR A 380 -48.83 14.57 -20.60
N SER A 381 -49.13 15.32 -19.53
CA SER A 381 -50.35 15.13 -18.72
C SER A 381 -51.52 15.99 -19.24
N THR A 382 -51.90 15.80 -20.51
CA THR A 382 -52.93 16.61 -21.20
C THR A 382 -54.33 16.51 -20.59
N SER A 383 -54.59 15.48 -19.78
CA SER A 383 -55.85 15.34 -19.02
C SER A 383 -55.95 16.32 -17.85
N ASN A 384 -54.80 16.78 -17.34
CA ASN A 384 -54.73 17.62 -16.15
C ASN A 384 -54.32 19.06 -16.47
N PHE A 385 -53.51 19.26 -17.51
CA PHE A 385 -52.96 20.57 -17.87
C PHE A 385 -53.20 20.91 -19.34
N SER A 386 -53.36 22.19 -19.62
CA SER A 386 -53.61 22.72 -20.95
C SER A 386 -52.91 24.06 -21.17
N GLN A 387 -52.48 24.31 -22.40
CA GLN A 387 -51.87 25.58 -22.77
C GLN A 387 -52.90 26.71 -22.66
N GLN A 388 -52.53 27.80 -22.00
CA GLN A 388 -53.37 28.98 -21.79
C GLN A 388 -53.01 30.13 -22.74
N ILE A 389 -51.74 30.23 -23.15
CA ILE A 389 -51.22 31.35 -23.93
C ILE A 389 -50.35 30.83 -25.08
N GLY A 390 -50.49 31.44 -26.26
CA GLY A 390 -49.61 31.23 -27.41
C GLY A 390 -50.12 30.17 -28.41
N GLY A 391 -49.25 29.81 -29.35
CA GLY A 391 -49.48 28.80 -30.40
C GLY A 391 -48.28 27.86 -30.54
N PHE A 392 -48.08 27.28 -31.72
CA PHE A 392 -46.93 26.41 -32.03
C PHE A 392 -45.59 27.12 -31.76
N ASN A 393 -44.61 26.41 -31.20
CA ASN A 393 -43.26 26.92 -30.86
C ASN A 393 -43.24 28.16 -29.95
N GLN A 394 -44.18 28.23 -29.00
CA GLN A 394 -44.16 29.23 -27.94
C GLN A 394 -42.93 29.04 -27.03
N SER A 395 -42.18 30.12 -26.78
CA SER A 395 -41.07 30.13 -25.79
C SER A 395 -41.60 29.71 -24.42
N PRO A 396 -40.84 28.89 -23.67
CA PRO A 396 -41.30 28.33 -22.41
C PRO A 396 -41.49 29.42 -21.36
N GLY A 397 -42.46 29.22 -20.48
CA GLY A 397 -42.72 30.14 -19.39
C GLY A 397 -43.88 29.71 -18.50
N ASN A 398 -43.86 30.10 -17.24
CA ASN A 398 -44.83 29.66 -16.22
C ASN A 398 -46.30 30.01 -16.52
N GLN A 399 -46.55 30.91 -17.48
CA GLN A 399 -47.90 31.30 -17.92
C GLN A 399 -48.34 30.60 -19.21
N VAL A 400 -47.45 29.84 -19.87
CA VAL A 400 -47.76 29.14 -21.11
C VAL A 400 -48.82 28.07 -20.86
N ASN A 401 -48.73 27.35 -19.74
CA ASN A 401 -49.74 26.38 -19.31
C ASN A 401 -50.30 26.72 -17.92
N ASP A 402 -51.37 26.03 -17.55
CA ASP A 402 -52.06 26.21 -16.28
C ASP A 402 -51.42 25.45 -15.09
N LEU A 403 -50.34 24.69 -15.31
CA LEU A 403 -49.67 23.90 -14.27
C LEU A 403 -49.20 24.78 -13.12
N TYR A 404 -48.43 25.83 -13.41
CA TYR A 404 -47.91 26.71 -12.37
C TYR A 404 -49.04 27.33 -11.54
N ASN A 405 -50.09 27.84 -12.21
CA ASN A 405 -51.22 28.48 -11.54
C ASN A 405 -51.99 27.49 -10.64
N LYS A 406 -52.27 26.28 -11.13
CA LYS A 406 -52.93 25.21 -10.37
C LYS A 406 -52.11 24.81 -9.15
N MET A 407 -50.79 24.66 -9.32
CA MET A 407 -49.87 24.29 -8.23
C MET A 407 -49.71 25.40 -7.18
N THR A 408 -49.83 26.67 -7.56
CA THR A 408 -49.76 27.78 -6.61
C THR A 408 -51.06 28.09 -5.89
N ASN A 409 -52.22 27.84 -6.53
CA ASN A 409 -53.53 28.27 -6.01
C ASN A 409 -54.37 27.09 -5.52
N VAL A 410 -54.67 26.14 -6.41
CA VAL A 410 -55.59 25.01 -6.15
C VAL A 410 -54.91 23.95 -5.27
N TYR A 411 -53.66 23.61 -5.58
CA TYR A 411 -52.86 22.60 -4.89
C TYR A 411 -51.75 23.22 -4.03
N SER A 412 -51.97 24.43 -3.49
CA SER A 412 -50.95 25.20 -2.75
C SER A 412 -50.29 24.46 -1.58
N GLY A 413 -50.98 23.45 -1.00
CA GLY A 413 -50.45 22.62 0.07
C GLY A 413 -49.22 21.78 -0.31
N ILE A 414 -48.90 21.62 -1.59
CA ILE A 414 -47.65 20.95 -2.07
C ILE A 414 -46.37 21.67 -1.61
N ARG A 415 -46.47 22.94 -1.16
CA ARG A 415 -45.34 23.69 -0.60
C ARG A 415 -44.75 23.00 0.64
N ASN A 416 -45.55 22.19 1.34
CA ASN A 416 -45.04 21.25 2.32
C ASN A 416 -44.73 19.90 1.62
N ILE A 417 -43.43 19.61 1.50
CA ILE A 417 -42.92 18.44 0.78
C ILE A 417 -43.46 17.10 1.31
N SER A 418 -43.84 17.03 2.59
CA SER A 418 -44.41 15.83 3.21
C SER A 418 -45.82 15.52 2.71
N ASN A 419 -46.60 16.57 2.38
CA ASN A 419 -47.99 16.44 1.94
C ASN A 419 -48.12 16.34 0.41
N ALA A 420 -47.04 16.63 -0.32
CA ALA A 420 -47.03 16.71 -1.77
C ALA A 420 -47.62 15.46 -2.46
N THR A 421 -47.21 14.26 -2.05
CA THR A 421 -47.70 13.02 -2.66
C THR A 421 -49.21 12.82 -2.50
N GLN A 422 -49.76 13.12 -1.31
CA GLN A 422 -51.19 12.96 -1.04
C GLN A 422 -52.04 13.99 -1.79
N ILE A 423 -51.53 15.21 -1.95
CA ILE A 423 -52.25 16.28 -2.65
C ILE A 423 -52.25 16.02 -4.17
N LEU A 424 -51.11 15.60 -4.70
CA LEU A 424 -50.94 15.32 -6.13
C LEU A 424 -51.61 14.02 -6.56
N SER A 425 -51.85 13.06 -5.67
CA SER A 425 -52.54 11.80 -6.01
C SER A 425 -54.02 11.97 -6.35
N VAL A 426 -54.59 13.17 -6.16
CA VAL A 426 -55.96 13.52 -6.58
C VAL A 426 -56.04 13.75 -8.09
N LEU A 427 -54.90 14.09 -8.73
CA LEU A 427 -54.83 14.25 -10.18
C LEU A 427 -54.80 12.88 -10.85
N ALA A 428 -55.65 12.70 -11.87
CA ALA A 428 -55.77 11.43 -12.56
C ALA A 428 -54.49 11.14 -13.36
N ASN A 429 -53.94 9.92 -13.22
CA ASN A 429 -52.72 9.49 -13.91
C ASN A 429 -51.51 10.41 -13.69
N PHE A 430 -51.40 11.05 -12.53
CA PHE A 430 -50.27 11.92 -12.19
C PHE A 430 -49.41 11.25 -11.11
N SER A 431 -48.18 10.88 -11.47
CA SER A 431 -47.34 9.98 -10.67
C SER A 431 -45.94 10.54 -10.40
N GLY A 432 -45.42 10.23 -9.21
CA GLY A 432 -44.06 10.60 -8.83
C GLY A 432 -43.02 9.76 -9.56
N GLY A 433 -41.96 10.39 -10.06
CA GLY A 433 -40.90 9.77 -10.86
C GLY A 433 -41.14 9.83 -12.37
N VAL A 434 -42.35 10.18 -12.81
CA VAL A 434 -42.69 10.40 -14.22
C VAL A 434 -43.09 11.86 -14.44
N ASP A 435 -44.13 12.32 -13.74
CA ASP A 435 -44.70 13.66 -13.97
C ASP A 435 -44.13 14.73 -13.02
N TYR A 436 -43.72 14.31 -11.82
CA TYR A 436 -43.05 15.16 -10.85
C TYR A 436 -41.99 14.39 -10.07
N ALA A 437 -40.97 15.11 -9.60
CA ALA A 437 -39.92 14.57 -8.76
C ALA A 437 -39.82 15.36 -7.46
N LYS A 438 -39.69 14.65 -6.35
CA LYS A 438 -39.57 15.23 -5.01
C LYS A 438 -38.11 15.20 -4.58
N LEU A 439 -37.51 16.37 -4.37
CA LEU A 439 -36.14 16.49 -3.91
C LEU A 439 -36.15 17.07 -2.48
N GLY A 440 -35.83 16.22 -1.51
CA GLY A 440 -35.57 16.66 -0.14
C GLY A 440 -34.12 17.12 -0.01
N ASN A 441 -33.89 18.26 0.63
CA ASN A 441 -32.55 18.86 0.80
C ASN A 441 -31.75 18.93 -0.52
N ALA A 442 -32.39 19.35 -1.62
CA ALA A 442 -31.72 19.53 -2.90
C ALA A 442 -30.58 20.55 -2.76
N ARG A 443 -29.40 20.23 -3.31
CA ARG A 443 -28.23 21.11 -3.28
C ARG A 443 -28.19 21.96 -4.55
N LYS A 444 -27.89 23.26 -4.40
CA LYS A 444 -27.59 24.14 -5.53
C LYS A 444 -26.23 23.80 -6.14
N LEU A 445 -26.17 23.67 -7.46
CA LEU A 445 -24.91 23.61 -8.18
C LEU A 445 -24.34 25.02 -8.32
N SER A 446 -23.04 25.14 -8.06
CA SER A 446 -22.29 26.36 -8.33
C SER A 446 -22.10 26.56 -9.83
N GLN A 447 -21.88 27.81 -10.26
CA GLN A 447 -21.59 28.12 -11.67
C GLN A 447 -20.32 27.45 -12.20
N SER A 448 -19.44 26.96 -11.32
CA SER A 448 -18.24 26.21 -11.71
C SER A 448 -18.53 24.74 -12.04
N GLU A 449 -19.68 24.21 -11.60
CA GLU A 449 -20.04 22.78 -11.75
C GLU A 449 -20.84 22.49 -13.03
N TYR A 450 -21.29 23.53 -13.73
CA TYR A 450 -22.00 23.41 -14.99
C TYR A 450 -21.69 24.58 -15.94
N THR A 451 -21.80 24.32 -17.24
CA THR A 451 -21.74 25.33 -18.29
C THR A 451 -23.12 25.50 -18.92
N LEU A 452 -23.58 26.75 -19.08
CA LEU A 452 -24.83 27.09 -19.75
C LEU A 452 -24.55 27.66 -21.14
N ASN A 453 -25.23 27.15 -22.17
CA ASN A 453 -25.38 27.85 -23.43
C ASN A 453 -26.65 28.72 -23.40
N ALA A 454 -26.48 30.03 -23.22
CA ALA A 454 -27.59 30.95 -23.00
C ALA A 454 -28.49 31.17 -24.24
N GLN A 455 -27.98 30.89 -25.44
CA GLN A 455 -28.72 31.07 -26.70
C GLN A 455 -29.47 29.80 -27.11
N LEU A 456 -28.85 28.63 -26.94
CA LEU A 456 -29.43 27.33 -27.32
C LEU A 456 -30.18 26.63 -26.19
N GLY A 457 -30.07 27.13 -24.95
CA GLY A 457 -30.82 26.64 -23.80
C GLY A 457 -30.57 25.19 -23.44
N TYR A 458 -29.29 24.84 -23.28
CA TYR A 458 -28.86 23.59 -22.68
C TYR A 458 -27.77 23.83 -21.62
N ILE A 459 -27.70 22.92 -20.65
CA ILE A 459 -26.67 22.85 -19.64
C ILE A 459 -25.82 21.60 -19.83
N SER A 460 -24.53 21.72 -19.56
CA SER A 460 -23.61 20.60 -19.45
C SER A 460 -23.03 20.61 -18.05
N ILE A 461 -23.20 19.52 -17.31
CA ILE A 461 -22.62 19.37 -15.97
C ILE A 461 -21.25 18.70 -16.06
N ASN A 462 -20.35 19.01 -15.14
CA ASN A 462 -18.99 18.46 -15.16
C ASN A 462 -18.95 16.97 -14.80
N THR A 463 -19.96 16.48 -14.09
CA THR A 463 -20.09 15.10 -13.64
C THR A 463 -21.37 14.50 -14.19
N SER A 464 -21.29 13.34 -14.84
CA SER A 464 -22.50 12.62 -15.28
C SER A 464 -23.39 12.25 -14.09
N LEU A 465 -24.70 12.41 -14.26
CA LEU A 465 -25.69 12.02 -13.27
C LEU A 465 -25.83 10.50 -13.21
N ASN A 466 -25.95 9.98 -11.99
CA ASN A 466 -26.34 8.61 -11.76
C ASN A 466 -27.84 8.44 -12.06
N GLY A 467 -28.28 7.20 -12.38
CA GLY A 467 -29.67 6.94 -12.77
C GLY A 467 -30.72 7.20 -11.68
N ASP A 468 -30.30 7.33 -10.41
CA ASP A 468 -31.13 7.64 -9.26
C ASP A 468 -31.07 9.12 -8.83
N GLU A 469 -30.28 9.94 -9.53
CA GLU A 469 -30.14 11.36 -9.23
C GLU A 469 -31.15 12.19 -10.02
N ILE A 470 -31.68 13.21 -9.35
CA ILE A 470 -32.65 14.12 -9.94
C ILE A 470 -31.95 15.47 -10.14
N LEU A 471 -32.11 16.02 -11.33
CA LEU A 471 -31.67 17.37 -11.70
C LEU A 471 -32.91 18.23 -11.94
N ALA A 472 -32.93 19.44 -11.39
CA ALA A 472 -33.98 20.41 -11.60
C ALA A 472 -33.35 21.78 -11.92
N VAL A 473 -34.05 22.59 -12.71
CA VAL A 473 -33.63 23.94 -13.12
C VAL A 473 -34.72 24.95 -12.83
#